data_AF-A0A1W9UNV4-F1
#
_entry.id   AF-A0A1W9UNV4-F1
#
_cell.length_a   1.000
_cell.length_b   1.000
_cell.length_c   1.000
_cell.angle_alpha   90.00
_cell.angle_beta   90.00
_cell.angle_gamma   90.00
#
_symmetry.space_group_name_H-M   'P 1'
#
loop_
_entity.id
_entity.type
_entity.pdbx_description
1 polymer ?
#
loop_
_entity_poly.entity_id
_entity_poly.type
_entity_poly.pdbx_seq_one_letter_code
_entity_poly.pdbx_strand_id
1 'polypeptide(L)'
;MSGSLRKLRATLDPAVQHELLVLGTFAAQHCPKPEKPLCALAQIETFPDVSPEQLHVWQGFADLLLTADGQWRKRCDKNGGFPAGTKEPFASMKKRMVALLQTLRDEGYSTDLWSAVRALPAPQYSQQQWLILEALFTLLPQAVAQLWLVFSRKSDDSGNPTEQLLMLDHQVQHILIDEFQDTSWLQFDLLKTLISGWQIDEGRSLFVVGDPMQSIYRFREAEVGLFLQASASGGLVDWVNRWFPTIFPQREDAGSGAVCYAHAQPVLPDTNGDAVQVFAQRGRDDEGEGAVLCTLIQQLLQQSEQQSIAILVRSRPHLRCILAALRDAGIRYQAQNVDPLASRPVIADLVALVRALLHRADHLSWMTVLRAPWCGVRLADLIFFQSQDGSSMLEMISDDALLAQLSEGGQLRVRALREPLLQALEQRGRCPLREMVEETWLALQGPDCYNKAACRDVEQLFLLLDKLDCGGDLLSFEQLDEELDGLFSVNETLNDCRVQVMTIHKSKGLEFDHVILP
;
A
#
# COMPACT_ATOMS: atom_id res chain seq x y z
N MET A 1 4.79 -27.60 -5.39
CA MET A 1 5.97 -28.05 -6.16
C MET A 1 5.66 -29.13 -7.20
N SER A 2 4.96 -30.23 -6.86
CA SER A 2 4.74 -31.36 -7.80
C SER A 2 3.88 -31.02 -9.04
N GLY A 3 3.00 -30.02 -8.96
CA GLY A 3 2.12 -29.64 -10.07
C GLY A 3 2.86 -29.12 -11.31
N SER A 4 3.85 -28.24 -11.15
CA SER A 4 4.60 -27.67 -12.28
C SER A 4 5.52 -28.71 -12.94
N LEU A 5 6.17 -29.58 -12.16
CA LEU A 5 6.98 -30.69 -12.68
C LEU A 5 6.15 -31.71 -13.44
N ARG A 6 4.95 -32.07 -12.92
CA ARG A 6 4.03 -32.98 -13.63
C ARG A 6 3.53 -32.38 -14.95
N LYS A 7 3.13 -31.10 -14.94
CA LYS A 7 2.70 -30.40 -16.15
C LYS A 7 3.82 -30.37 -17.20
N LEU A 8 5.04 -30.00 -16.78
CA LEU A 8 6.18 -29.94 -17.69
C LEU A 8 6.54 -31.32 -18.26
N ARG A 9 6.60 -32.36 -17.41
CA ARG A 9 6.89 -33.72 -17.88
C ARG A 9 5.83 -34.25 -18.83
N ALA A 10 4.56 -33.95 -18.59
CA ALA A 10 3.45 -34.36 -19.46
C ALA A 10 3.49 -33.70 -20.84
N THR A 11 4.10 -32.51 -20.95
CA THR A 11 4.25 -31.81 -22.24
C THR A 11 5.41 -32.33 -23.09
N LEU A 12 6.37 -33.08 -22.52
CA LEU A 12 7.58 -33.52 -23.22
C LEU A 12 7.39 -34.90 -23.85
N ASP A 13 7.50 -34.98 -25.17
CA ASP A 13 7.45 -36.26 -25.87
C ASP A 13 8.67 -37.15 -25.58
N PRO A 14 8.54 -38.49 -25.62
CA PRO A 14 9.64 -39.42 -25.33
C PRO A 14 10.90 -39.18 -26.18
N ALA A 15 10.73 -38.75 -27.44
CA ALA A 15 11.85 -38.40 -28.32
C ALA A 15 12.62 -37.16 -27.82
N VAL A 16 11.90 -36.13 -27.37
CA VAL A 16 12.48 -34.92 -26.79
C VAL A 16 13.17 -35.23 -25.45
N GLN A 17 12.57 -36.07 -24.62
CA GLN A 17 13.18 -36.52 -23.35
C GLN A 17 14.51 -37.25 -23.60
N HIS A 18 14.56 -38.15 -24.58
CA HIS A 18 15.79 -38.86 -24.94
C HIS A 18 16.86 -37.92 -25.48
N GLU A 19 16.49 -36.99 -26.35
CA GLU A 19 17.43 -36.02 -26.92
C GLU A 19 17.98 -35.07 -25.86
N LEU A 20 17.12 -34.58 -24.95
CA LEU A 20 17.51 -33.78 -23.79
C LEU A 20 18.50 -34.52 -22.91
N LEU A 21 18.23 -35.80 -22.60
CA LEU A 21 19.12 -36.63 -21.79
C LEU A 21 20.52 -36.67 -22.41
N VAL A 22 20.63 -37.08 -23.68
CA VAL A 22 21.93 -37.22 -24.38
C VAL A 22 22.69 -35.90 -24.43
N LEU A 23 22.02 -34.80 -24.80
CA LEU A 23 22.66 -33.49 -24.93
C LEU A 23 22.99 -32.86 -23.58
N GLY A 24 22.15 -33.09 -22.57
CA GLY A 24 22.36 -32.62 -21.20
C GLY A 24 23.58 -33.25 -20.56
N THR A 25 23.72 -34.58 -20.66
CA THR A 25 24.89 -35.30 -20.13
C THR A 25 26.17 -34.85 -20.83
N PHE A 26 26.14 -34.70 -22.16
CA PHE A 26 27.27 -34.18 -22.93
C PHE A 26 27.66 -32.75 -22.50
N ALA A 27 26.68 -31.86 -22.39
CA ALA A 27 26.91 -30.47 -22.01
C ALA A 27 27.49 -30.35 -20.58
N ALA A 28 26.98 -31.15 -19.64
CA ALA A 28 27.45 -31.14 -18.26
C ALA A 28 28.89 -31.63 -18.12
N GLN A 29 29.28 -32.69 -18.85
CA GLN A 29 30.65 -33.21 -18.87
C GLN A 29 31.67 -32.21 -19.44
N HIS A 30 31.22 -31.20 -20.18
CA HIS A 30 32.08 -30.22 -20.84
C HIS A 30 31.85 -28.79 -20.32
N CYS A 31 31.13 -28.65 -19.21
CA CYS A 31 30.90 -27.36 -18.57
C CYS A 31 32.16 -26.92 -17.80
N PRO A 32 32.72 -25.72 -18.08
CA PRO A 32 33.93 -25.25 -17.40
C PRO A 32 33.69 -24.72 -15.98
N LYS A 33 32.43 -24.59 -15.53
CA LYS A 33 32.04 -24.03 -14.24
C LYS A 33 31.25 -25.07 -13.42
N PRO A 34 31.87 -25.73 -12.42
CA PRO A 34 31.23 -26.82 -11.67
C PRO A 34 30.04 -26.36 -10.81
N GLU A 35 29.93 -25.07 -10.51
CA GLU A 35 28.86 -24.47 -9.68
C GLU A 35 27.54 -24.24 -10.45
N LYS A 36 27.51 -24.47 -11.76
CA LYS A 36 26.29 -24.25 -12.55
C LYS A 36 25.26 -25.36 -12.33
N PRO A 37 23.95 -25.04 -12.30
CA PRO A 37 22.89 -26.05 -12.27
C PRO A 37 23.00 -27.09 -13.39
N LEU A 38 23.49 -26.70 -14.57
CA LEU A 38 23.78 -27.62 -15.69
C LEU A 38 24.65 -28.82 -15.29
N CYS A 39 25.58 -28.66 -14.35
CA CYS A 39 26.50 -29.73 -13.94
C CYS A 39 25.78 -30.90 -13.25
N ALA A 40 24.56 -30.70 -12.75
CA ALA A 40 23.71 -31.77 -12.22
C ALA A 40 23.41 -32.88 -13.25
N LEU A 41 23.53 -32.60 -14.56
CA LEU A 41 23.25 -33.57 -15.62
C LEU A 41 24.44 -34.50 -15.94
N ALA A 42 25.60 -34.35 -15.30
CA ALA A 42 26.82 -35.07 -15.72
C ALA A 42 26.76 -36.59 -15.55
N GLN A 43 25.93 -37.09 -14.62
CA GLN A 43 25.86 -38.50 -14.21
C GLN A 43 24.44 -39.10 -14.28
N ILE A 44 23.54 -38.47 -15.04
CA ILE A 44 22.18 -39.01 -15.19
C ILE A 44 22.13 -40.09 -16.28
N GLU A 45 21.53 -41.23 -15.96
CA GLU A 45 21.34 -42.36 -16.89
C GLU A 45 19.91 -42.43 -17.46
N THR A 46 18.95 -41.81 -16.77
CA THR A 46 17.55 -41.77 -17.16
C THR A 46 16.99 -40.35 -17.07
N PHE A 47 15.95 -40.06 -17.84
CA PHE A 47 15.28 -38.76 -17.78
C PHE A 47 14.53 -38.61 -16.44
N PRO A 48 14.63 -37.45 -15.76
CA PRO A 48 14.16 -37.32 -14.39
C PRO A 48 12.65 -37.54 -14.27
N ASP A 49 12.27 -38.11 -13.13
CA ASP A 49 10.90 -38.19 -12.69
C ASP A 49 10.40 -36.89 -12.06
N VAL A 50 9.17 -36.90 -11.57
CA VAL A 50 8.52 -35.71 -10.98
C VAL A 50 8.74 -35.61 -9.47
N SER A 51 9.70 -36.37 -8.93
CA SER A 51 10.02 -36.36 -7.51
C SER A 51 10.77 -35.08 -7.13
N PRO A 52 10.50 -34.50 -5.93
CA PRO A 52 11.19 -33.31 -5.47
C PRO A 52 12.71 -33.48 -5.39
N GLU A 53 13.20 -34.69 -5.11
CA GLU A 53 14.61 -35.04 -5.01
C GLU A 53 15.35 -34.79 -6.33
N GLN A 54 14.67 -34.95 -7.46
CA GLN A 54 15.24 -34.73 -8.79
C GLN A 54 15.07 -33.30 -9.31
N LEU A 55 14.60 -32.36 -8.49
CA LEU A 55 14.43 -30.96 -8.89
C LEU A 55 15.73 -30.33 -9.43
N HIS A 56 16.86 -30.64 -8.82
CA HIS A 56 18.17 -30.13 -9.26
C HIS A 56 18.50 -30.55 -10.70
N VAL A 57 18.06 -31.74 -11.13
CA VAL A 57 18.20 -32.22 -12.51
C VAL A 57 17.32 -31.42 -13.46
N TRP A 58 16.06 -31.16 -13.08
CA TRP A 58 15.16 -30.30 -13.85
C TRP A 58 15.67 -28.87 -13.99
N GLN A 59 16.24 -28.30 -12.93
CA GLN A 59 16.87 -26.99 -12.94
C GLN A 59 18.12 -26.97 -13.85
N GLY A 60 18.86 -28.07 -13.93
CA GLY A 60 19.96 -28.26 -14.88
C GLY A 60 19.49 -28.21 -16.34
N PHE A 61 18.38 -28.87 -16.68
CA PHE A 61 17.77 -28.76 -18.00
C PHE A 61 17.24 -27.35 -18.30
N ALA A 62 16.65 -26.67 -17.31
CA ALA A 62 16.21 -25.29 -17.48
C ALA A 62 17.40 -24.34 -17.75
N ASP A 63 18.53 -24.50 -17.06
CA ASP A 63 19.77 -23.73 -17.30
C ASP A 63 20.37 -24.01 -18.69
N LEU A 64 20.30 -25.27 -19.14
CA LEU A 64 20.71 -25.70 -20.48
C LEU A 64 19.89 -25.01 -21.59
N LEU A 65 18.57 -24.90 -21.39
CA LEU A 65 17.63 -24.49 -22.43
C LEU A 65 17.35 -22.99 -22.46
N LEU A 66 17.36 -22.32 -21.30
CA LEU A 66 16.94 -20.94 -21.15
C LEU A 66 18.12 -19.98 -20.96
N THR A 67 17.94 -18.76 -21.43
CA THR A 67 18.77 -17.59 -21.09
C THR A 67 18.46 -17.09 -19.67
N ALA A 68 19.25 -16.15 -19.14
CA ALA A 68 18.98 -15.54 -17.84
C ALA A 68 17.55 -14.96 -17.78
N ASP A 69 17.13 -14.30 -18.86
CA ASP A 69 15.80 -13.67 -19.02
C ASP A 69 14.65 -14.67 -19.30
N GLY A 70 14.90 -15.98 -19.21
CA GLY A 70 13.87 -17.02 -19.34
C GLY A 70 13.46 -17.36 -20.78
N GLN A 71 14.14 -16.79 -21.78
CA GLN A 71 13.90 -17.08 -23.20
C GLN A 71 14.73 -18.26 -23.71
N TRP A 72 14.22 -19.01 -24.70
CA TRP A 72 14.98 -20.09 -25.36
C TRP A 72 16.34 -19.60 -25.87
N ARG A 73 17.42 -20.35 -25.56
CA ARG A 73 18.75 -20.04 -26.10
C ARG A 73 18.75 -20.13 -27.61
N LYS A 74 19.35 -19.13 -28.28
CA LYS A 74 19.53 -19.11 -29.75
C LYS A 74 20.78 -19.85 -30.23
N ARG A 75 21.80 -19.94 -29.37
CA ARG A 75 23.09 -20.58 -29.64
C ARG A 75 23.65 -21.14 -28.33
N CYS A 76 24.44 -22.21 -28.42
CA CYS A 76 25.22 -22.73 -27.31
C CYS A 76 26.72 -22.46 -27.53
N ASP A 77 27.40 -22.05 -26.47
CA ASP A 77 28.83 -21.75 -26.43
C ASP A 77 29.55 -22.68 -25.42
N LYS A 78 30.85 -22.43 -25.22
CA LYS A 78 31.65 -23.17 -24.24
C LYS A 78 31.08 -23.11 -22.82
N ASN A 79 30.35 -22.05 -22.47
CA ASN A 79 29.80 -21.87 -21.13
C ASN A 79 28.50 -22.66 -20.92
N GLY A 80 27.85 -23.08 -22.00
CA GLY A 80 26.71 -23.99 -22.00
C GLY A 80 27.10 -25.46 -22.25
N GLY A 81 28.39 -25.80 -22.16
CA GLY A 81 28.85 -27.19 -22.34
C GLY A 81 29.12 -27.60 -23.79
N PHE A 82 29.20 -26.65 -24.73
CA PHE A 82 29.47 -26.94 -26.15
C PHE A 82 30.76 -26.25 -26.62
N PRO A 83 31.94 -26.89 -26.45
CA PRO A 83 33.23 -26.36 -26.90
C PRO A 83 33.27 -26.02 -28.39
N ALA A 84 34.12 -25.06 -28.76
CA ALA A 84 34.37 -24.74 -30.16
C ALA A 84 35.26 -25.82 -30.79
N GLY A 85 34.70 -26.64 -31.68
CA GLY A 85 35.44 -27.65 -32.41
C GLY A 85 34.68 -28.12 -33.66
N THR A 86 35.41 -28.34 -34.76
CA THR A 86 34.89 -28.92 -36.01
C THR A 86 35.03 -30.45 -36.06
N LYS A 87 35.67 -31.05 -35.06
CA LYS A 87 35.85 -32.50 -34.93
C LYS A 87 34.70 -33.14 -34.15
N GLU A 88 34.40 -34.39 -34.49
CA GLU A 88 33.48 -35.23 -33.72
C GLU A 88 34.04 -35.51 -32.31
N PRO A 89 33.19 -35.63 -31.27
CA PRO A 89 31.72 -35.52 -31.28
C PRO A 89 31.18 -34.07 -31.16
N PHE A 90 32.05 -33.06 -31.04
CA PHE A 90 31.64 -31.68 -30.71
C PHE A 90 30.76 -31.02 -31.79
N ALA A 91 31.09 -31.26 -33.08
CA ALA A 91 30.35 -30.69 -34.20
C ALA A 91 28.92 -31.25 -34.30
N SER A 92 28.74 -32.57 -34.19
CA SER A 92 27.44 -33.22 -34.25
C SER A 92 26.55 -32.87 -33.04
N MET A 93 27.10 -32.87 -31.83
CA MET A 93 26.35 -32.52 -30.62
C MET A 93 25.85 -31.08 -30.63
N LYS A 94 26.68 -30.14 -31.09
CA LYS A 94 26.26 -28.74 -31.24
C LYS A 94 25.14 -28.58 -32.26
N LYS A 95 25.20 -29.31 -33.38
CA LYS A 95 24.15 -29.30 -34.41
C LYS A 95 22.83 -29.86 -33.87
N ARG A 96 22.89 -30.98 -33.15
CA ARG A 96 21.74 -31.60 -32.48
C ARG A 96 21.09 -30.67 -31.45
N MET A 97 21.88 -29.99 -30.63
CA MET A 97 21.36 -29.01 -29.66
C MET A 97 20.64 -27.83 -30.33
N VAL A 98 21.19 -27.31 -31.42
CA VAL A 98 20.53 -26.22 -32.18
C VAL A 98 19.22 -26.71 -32.79
N ALA A 99 19.18 -27.93 -33.31
CA ALA A 99 17.96 -28.53 -33.84
C ALA A 99 16.90 -28.72 -32.74
N LEU A 100 17.27 -29.25 -31.57
CA LEU A 100 16.37 -29.40 -30.43
C LEU A 100 15.78 -28.06 -29.99
N LEU A 101 16.61 -27.01 -29.85
CA LEU A 101 16.14 -25.67 -29.49
C LEU A 101 15.20 -25.05 -30.53
N GLN A 102 15.32 -25.46 -31.80
CA GLN A 102 14.42 -25.05 -32.87
C GLN A 102 13.09 -25.81 -32.78
N THR A 103 13.14 -27.13 -32.61
CA THR A 103 11.95 -27.96 -32.37
C THR A 103 11.13 -27.46 -31.18
N LEU A 104 11.77 -27.15 -30.05
CA LEU A 104 11.08 -26.63 -28.86
C LEU A 104 10.37 -25.29 -29.11
N ARG A 105 10.88 -24.45 -30.02
CA ARG A 105 10.21 -23.20 -30.41
C ARG A 105 9.07 -23.43 -31.39
N ASP A 106 9.30 -24.26 -32.40
CA ASP A 106 8.37 -24.47 -33.50
C ASP A 106 7.15 -25.29 -33.04
N GLU A 107 7.33 -26.23 -32.10
CA GLU A 107 6.26 -27.05 -31.50
C GLU A 107 5.55 -26.37 -30.32
N GLY A 108 5.92 -25.13 -29.97
CA GLY A 108 5.16 -24.31 -29.01
C GLY A 108 5.35 -24.69 -27.54
N TYR A 109 6.50 -25.26 -27.16
CA TYR A 109 6.79 -25.54 -25.75
C TYR A 109 6.87 -24.24 -24.94
N SER A 110 6.24 -24.24 -23.76
CA SER A 110 6.15 -23.04 -22.90
C SER A 110 7.46 -22.75 -22.17
N THR A 111 8.05 -21.58 -22.43
CA THR A 111 9.18 -21.04 -21.63
C THR A 111 8.78 -20.74 -20.19
N ASP A 112 7.51 -20.45 -19.94
CA ASP A 112 7.00 -20.08 -18.62
C ASP A 112 7.00 -21.28 -17.68
N LEU A 113 6.66 -22.47 -18.19
CA LEU A 113 6.73 -23.71 -17.41
C LEU A 113 8.18 -24.05 -17.03
N TRP A 114 9.13 -23.91 -17.96
CA TRP A 114 10.54 -24.11 -17.67
C TRP A 114 11.10 -23.06 -16.70
N SER A 115 10.68 -21.80 -16.83
CA SER A 115 11.07 -20.72 -15.92
C SER A 115 10.50 -20.91 -14.52
N ALA A 116 9.25 -21.37 -14.41
CA ALA A 116 8.61 -21.71 -13.15
C ALA A 116 9.34 -22.86 -12.44
N VAL A 117 9.75 -23.90 -13.17
CA VAL A 117 10.54 -25.01 -12.61
C VAL A 117 11.93 -24.55 -12.17
N ARG A 118 12.57 -23.65 -12.92
CA ARG A 118 13.85 -23.03 -12.54
C ARG A 118 13.75 -22.26 -11.21
N ALA A 119 12.61 -21.62 -10.95
CA ALA A 119 12.36 -20.82 -9.76
C ALA A 119 11.84 -21.62 -8.56
N LEU A 120 11.62 -22.93 -8.68
CA LEU A 120 11.16 -23.75 -7.55
C LEU A 120 12.23 -23.77 -6.43
N PRO A 121 11.82 -23.58 -5.16
CA PRO A 121 12.74 -23.63 -4.03
C PRO A 121 13.31 -25.04 -3.84
N ALA A 122 14.39 -25.19 -3.06
CA ALA A 122 14.88 -26.52 -2.71
C ALA A 122 13.80 -27.33 -1.96
N PRO A 123 13.71 -28.64 -2.18
CA PRO A 123 12.69 -29.49 -1.55
C PRO A 123 12.94 -29.70 -0.04
N GLN A 124 14.10 -29.30 0.46
CA GLN A 124 14.50 -29.40 1.85
C GLN A 124 14.91 -28.02 2.34
N TYR A 125 14.49 -27.69 3.56
CA TYR A 125 14.99 -26.53 4.27
C TYR A 125 16.46 -26.74 4.64
N SER A 126 17.26 -25.68 4.53
CA SER A 126 18.62 -25.70 5.08
C SER A 126 18.58 -25.90 6.60
N GLN A 127 19.68 -26.33 7.22
CA GLN A 127 19.77 -26.47 8.67
C GLN A 127 19.40 -25.16 9.40
N GLN A 128 19.80 -24.01 8.85
CA GLN A 128 19.43 -22.71 9.40
C GLN A 128 17.93 -22.42 9.26
N GLN A 129 17.31 -22.77 8.14
CA GLN A 129 15.87 -22.62 7.94
C GLN A 129 15.08 -23.56 8.87
N TRP A 130 15.57 -24.78 9.10
CA TRP A 130 15.00 -25.72 10.07
C TRP A 130 15.08 -25.19 11.50
N LEU A 131 16.22 -24.63 11.91
CA LEU A 131 16.36 -24.01 13.23
C LEU A 131 15.38 -22.83 13.42
N ILE A 132 15.17 -22.02 12.38
CA ILE A 132 14.18 -20.94 12.40
C ILE A 132 12.76 -21.52 12.52
N LEU A 133 12.43 -22.56 11.75
CA LEU A 133 11.12 -23.21 11.82
C LEU A 133 10.88 -23.86 13.19
N GLU A 134 11.86 -24.53 13.77
CA GLU A 134 11.77 -25.09 15.13
C GLU A 134 11.56 -23.99 16.17
N ALA A 135 12.30 -22.88 16.06
CA ALA A 135 12.10 -21.72 16.92
C ALA A 135 10.69 -21.14 16.76
N LEU A 136 10.19 -21.03 15.52
CA LEU A 136 8.83 -20.57 15.23
C LEU A 136 7.76 -21.53 15.77
N PHE A 137 7.90 -22.85 15.55
CA PHE A 137 6.97 -23.85 16.07
C PHE A 137 6.96 -23.91 17.60
N THR A 138 8.04 -23.49 18.25
CA THR A 138 8.09 -23.39 19.71
C THR A 138 7.50 -22.06 20.20
N LEU A 139 7.87 -20.95 19.55
CA LEU A 139 7.55 -19.60 20.00
C LEU A 139 6.14 -19.16 19.62
N LEU A 140 5.70 -19.41 18.38
CA LEU A 140 4.39 -18.93 17.90
C LEU A 140 3.23 -19.46 18.72
N PRO A 141 3.13 -20.78 19.05
CA PRO A 141 2.03 -21.26 19.87
C PRO A 141 2.00 -20.61 21.26
N GLN A 142 3.17 -20.34 21.85
CA GLN A 142 3.28 -19.68 23.15
C GLN A 142 2.92 -18.20 23.05
N ALA A 143 3.38 -17.51 22.01
CA ALA A 143 3.05 -16.10 21.76
C ALA A 143 1.56 -15.92 21.47
N VAL A 144 0.96 -16.80 20.65
CA VAL A 144 -0.47 -16.85 20.38
C VAL A 144 -1.24 -17.14 21.66
N ALA A 145 -0.84 -18.14 22.46
CA ALA A 145 -1.49 -18.42 23.75
C ALA A 145 -1.42 -17.24 24.72
N GLN A 146 -0.29 -16.52 24.79
CA GLN A 146 -0.19 -15.31 25.60
C GLN A 146 -1.03 -14.17 25.06
N LEU A 147 -1.08 -14.00 23.74
CA LEU A 147 -1.93 -13.02 23.10
C LEU A 147 -3.41 -13.31 23.40
N TRP A 148 -3.84 -14.58 23.31
CA TRP A 148 -5.16 -15.01 23.74
C TRP A 148 -5.40 -14.72 25.23
N LEU A 149 -4.46 -15.02 26.12
CA LEU A 149 -4.60 -14.69 27.55
C LEU A 149 -4.73 -13.18 27.81
N VAL A 150 -3.99 -12.35 27.07
CA VAL A 150 -4.08 -10.89 27.15
C VAL A 150 -5.42 -10.39 26.62
N PHE A 151 -5.91 -10.96 25.51
CA PHE A 151 -7.23 -10.64 24.97
C PHE A 151 -8.35 -11.12 25.90
N SER A 152 -8.31 -12.35 26.41
CA SER A 152 -9.28 -12.87 27.38
C SER A 152 -9.30 -12.10 28.71
N ARG A 153 -8.20 -11.42 29.07
CA ARG A 153 -8.17 -10.51 30.24
C ARG A 153 -8.77 -9.13 29.96
N LYS A 154 -8.87 -8.74 28.68
CA LYS A 154 -9.48 -7.48 28.23
C LYS A 154 -10.91 -7.65 27.68
N SER A 155 -11.31 -8.88 27.34
CA SER A 155 -12.63 -9.22 26.80
C SER A 155 -13.04 -10.59 27.33
N ASP A 156 -14.22 -10.68 27.95
CA ASP A 156 -14.86 -11.94 28.38
C ASP A 156 -15.24 -12.77 27.15
N ASP A 157 -14.27 -13.44 26.53
CA ASP A 157 -14.49 -14.23 25.32
C ASP A 157 -14.19 -15.71 25.58
N SER A 158 -15.25 -16.45 25.88
CA SER A 158 -15.24 -17.90 26.11
C SER A 158 -15.58 -18.71 24.85
N GLY A 159 -15.54 -18.08 23.66
CA GLY A 159 -15.94 -18.73 22.40
C GLY A 159 -17.46 -18.98 22.30
N ASN A 160 -18.24 -18.45 23.24
CA ASN A 160 -19.68 -18.30 23.12
C ASN A 160 -19.98 -16.88 22.63
N PRO A 161 -21.08 -16.66 21.88
CA PRO A 161 -21.52 -15.31 21.52
C PRO A 161 -21.55 -14.45 22.78
N THR A 162 -20.78 -13.36 22.79
CA THR A 162 -20.73 -12.42 23.91
C THR A 162 -22.14 -11.95 24.23
N GLU A 163 -22.43 -11.53 25.47
CA GLU A 163 -23.76 -11.04 25.85
C GLU A 163 -24.24 -9.90 24.92
N GLN A 164 -23.29 -9.10 24.41
CA GLN A 164 -23.49 -8.07 23.38
C GLN A 164 -23.93 -8.63 22.02
N LEU A 165 -23.37 -9.76 21.59
CA LEU A 165 -23.76 -10.48 20.37
C LEU A 165 -25.18 -11.07 20.49
N LEU A 166 -25.54 -11.60 21.67
CA LEU A 166 -26.91 -12.07 21.94
C LEU A 166 -27.93 -10.92 21.96
N MET A 167 -27.55 -9.76 22.50
CA MET A 167 -28.40 -8.56 22.43
C MET A 167 -28.61 -8.07 20.99
N LEU A 168 -27.55 -8.07 20.18
CA LEU A 168 -27.61 -7.72 18.76
C LEU A 168 -28.44 -8.74 17.96
N ASP A 169 -28.30 -10.03 18.24
CA ASP A 169 -29.08 -11.11 17.59
C ASP A 169 -30.59 -10.94 17.78
N HIS A 170 -31.03 -10.49 18.96
CA HIS A 170 -32.44 -10.23 19.22
C HIS A 170 -32.98 -8.95 18.56
N GLN A 171 -32.13 -7.98 18.23
CA GLN A 171 -32.54 -6.69 17.66
C GLN A 171 -32.46 -6.67 16.13
N VAL A 172 -31.51 -7.39 15.54
CA VAL A 172 -31.24 -7.35 14.10
C VAL A 172 -31.97 -8.49 13.40
N GLN A 173 -33.07 -8.16 12.73
CA GLN A 173 -33.84 -9.12 11.94
C GLN A 173 -33.32 -9.25 10.50
N HIS A 174 -32.77 -8.18 9.94
CA HIS A 174 -32.29 -8.15 8.56
C HIS A 174 -30.88 -7.57 8.51
N ILE A 175 -29.95 -8.31 7.92
CA ILE A 175 -28.59 -7.85 7.63
C ILE A 175 -28.50 -7.62 6.13
N LEU A 176 -28.17 -6.39 5.74
CA LEU A 176 -27.92 -6.01 4.34
C LEU A 176 -26.45 -5.64 4.21
N ILE A 177 -25.76 -6.30 3.30
CA ILE A 177 -24.34 -6.09 3.05
C ILE A 177 -24.17 -5.69 1.60
N ASP A 178 -23.66 -4.48 1.40
CA ASP A 178 -23.21 -4.01 0.10
C ASP A 178 -21.71 -4.24 -0.04
N GLU A 179 -21.22 -4.27 -1.28
CA GLU A 179 -19.79 -4.44 -1.61
C GLU A 179 -19.12 -5.69 -1.00
N PHE A 180 -19.83 -6.82 -0.97
CA PHE A 180 -19.38 -8.05 -0.31
C PHE A 180 -18.04 -8.59 -0.83
N GLN A 181 -17.68 -8.30 -2.08
CA GLN A 181 -16.39 -8.67 -2.68
C GLN A 181 -15.17 -8.02 -2.03
N ASP A 182 -15.37 -7.05 -1.10
CA ASP A 182 -14.33 -6.44 -0.28
C ASP A 182 -14.34 -6.94 1.18
N THR A 183 -15.18 -7.93 1.51
CA THR A 183 -15.30 -8.50 2.87
C THR A 183 -14.09 -9.36 3.19
N SER A 184 -13.42 -9.08 4.31
CA SER A 184 -12.29 -9.90 4.78
C SER A 184 -12.75 -11.19 5.47
N TRP A 185 -11.85 -12.16 5.63
CA TRP A 185 -12.13 -13.42 6.34
C TRP A 185 -12.68 -13.21 7.76
N LEU A 186 -12.11 -12.24 8.50
CA LEU A 186 -12.57 -11.93 9.86
C LEU A 186 -14.00 -11.36 9.87
N GLN A 187 -14.33 -10.50 8.92
CA GLN A 187 -15.68 -9.95 8.76
C GLN A 187 -16.68 -11.04 8.36
N PHE A 188 -16.26 -11.95 7.48
CA PHE A 188 -17.06 -13.10 7.07
C PHE A 188 -17.33 -14.07 8.22
N ASP A 189 -16.33 -14.37 9.05
CA ASP A 189 -16.51 -15.24 10.22
C ASP A 189 -17.34 -14.55 11.32
N LEU A 190 -17.21 -13.23 11.49
CA LEU A 190 -18.11 -12.46 12.35
C LEU A 190 -19.56 -12.56 11.85
N LEU A 191 -19.79 -12.40 10.55
CA LEU A 191 -21.12 -12.54 9.93
C LEU A 191 -21.70 -13.93 10.16
N LYS A 192 -20.90 -14.99 9.95
CA LYS A 192 -21.30 -16.37 10.28
C LYS A 192 -21.66 -16.53 11.75
N THR A 193 -20.90 -15.91 12.64
CA THR A 193 -21.14 -15.98 14.09
C THR A 193 -22.45 -15.28 14.44
N LEU A 194 -22.70 -14.09 13.87
CA LEU A 194 -23.93 -13.32 14.04
C LEU A 194 -25.18 -14.08 13.60
N ILE A 195 -25.12 -14.80 12.47
CA ILE A 195 -26.27 -15.55 11.94
C ILE A 195 -26.33 -17.00 12.42
N SER A 196 -25.37 -17.45 13.24
CA SER A 196 -25.24 -18.86 13.64
C SER A 196 -26.46 -19.41 14.39
N GLY A 197 -27.19 -18.53 15.07
CA GLY A 197 -28.42 -18.85 15.80
C GLY A 197 -29.72 -18.68 15.00
N TRP A 198 -29.66 -18.18 13.76
CA TRP A 198 -30.86 -17.87 12.98
C TRP A 198 -31.49 -19.14 12.42
N GLN A 199 -32.80 -19.31 12.63
CA GLN A 199 -33.54 -20.42 12.04
C GLN A 199 -34.24 -20.01 10.75
N ILE A 200 -34.42 -20.99 9.86
CA ILE A 200 -35.23 -20.83 8.65
C ILE A 200 -36.68 -20.56 9.10
N ASP A 201 -37.34 -19.56 8.49
CA ASP A 201 -38.72 -19.10 8.76
C ASP A 201 -38.96 -18.22 10.01
N GLU A 202 -37.92 -17.70 10.68
CA GLU A 202 -38.05 -16.70 11.77
C GLU A 202 -38.29 -15.25 11.29
N GLY A 203 -38.49 -15.05 9.97
CA GLY A 203 -38.62 -13.73 9.37
C GLY A 203 -37.31 -12.94 9.34
N ARG A 204 -36.17 -13.58 9.61
CA ARG A 204 -34.84 -12.97 9.53
C ARG A 204 -34.20 -13.18 8.15
N SER A 205 -33.40 -12.23 7.66
CA SER A 205 -32.76 -12.36 6.34
C SER A 205 -31.37 -11.76 6.26
N LEU A 206 -30.46 -12.46 5.59
CA LEU A 206 -29.18 -11.93 5.14
C LEU A 206 -29.29 -11.65 3.64
N PHE A 207 -29.05 -10.39 3.25
CA PHE A 207 -29.02 -9.95 1.86
C PHE A 207 -27.64 -9.40 1.56
N VAL A 208 -27.03 -9.88 0.48
CA VAL A 208 -25.64 -9.59 0.13
C VAL A 208 -25.57 -9.19 -1.33
N VAL A 209 -24.89 -8.08 -1.60
CA VAL A 209 -24.66 -7.53 -2.94
C VAL A 209 -23.16 -7.27 -3.12
N GLY A 210 -22.65 -7.48 -4.33
CA GLY A 210 -21.27 -7.18 -4.68
C GLY A 210 -20.92 -7.55 -6.12
N ASP A 211 -19.93 -6.85 -6.69
CA ASP A 211 -19.40 -7.09 -8.04
C ASP A 211 -17.94 -7.58 -7.99
N PRO A 212 -17.69 -8.85 -8.34
CA PRO A 212 -16.37 -9.42 -8.44
C PRO A 212 -15.33 -8.61 -9.20
N MET A 213 -15.72 -7.99 -10.31
CA MET A 213 -14.82 -7.26 -11.19
C MET A 213 -14.34 -5.95 -10.54
N GLN A 214 -14.97 -5.53 -9.44
CA GLN A 214 -14.65 -4.33 -8.66
C GLN A 214 -13.93 -4.63 -7.34
N SER A 215 -13.44 -5.87 -7.13
CA SER A 215 -12.59 -6.16 -5.98
C SER A 215 -11.22 -5.51 -6.15
N ILE A 216 -11.00 -4.39 -5.45
CA ILE A 216 -9.77 -3.62 -5.50
C ILE A 216 -9.07 -3.56 -4.13
N TYR A 217 -9.66 -4.19 -3.10
CA TYR A 217 -9.13 -4.24 -1.74
C TYR A 217 -8.45 -5.57 -1.38
N ARG A 218 -7.90 -6.31 -2.35
CA ARG A 218 -7.19 -7.57 -2.10
C ARG A 218 -6.06 -7.46 -1.05
N PHE A 219 -5.45 -6.29 -0.90
CA PHE A 219 -4.48 -6.01 0.17
C PHE A 219 -5.07 -6.06 1.60
N ARG A 220 -6.40 -6.20 1.72
CA ARG A 220 -7.18 -6.41 2.94
C ARG A 220 -7.90 -7.78 2.96
N GLU A 221 -7.41 -8.75 2.18
CA GLU A 221 -7.85 -10.16 2.22
C GLU A 221 -9.30 -10.43 1.79
N ALA A 222 -9.81 -9.70 0.81
CA ALA A 222 -11.16 -9.93 0.26
C ALA A 222 -11.19 -11.03 -0.83
N GLU A 223 -12.26 -11.85 -0.84
CA GLU A 223 -12.53 -12.92 -1.82
C GLU A 223 -13.76 -12.62 -2.69
N VAL A 224 -13.85 -13.23 -3.87
CA VAL A 224 -14.60 -12.66 -4.99
C VAL A 224 -15.47 -13.72 -5.71
N GLY A 225 -16.82 -13.59 -5.67
CA GLY A 225 -17.76 -14.47 -6.38
C GLY A 225 -19.16 -13.86 -6.66
N LEU A 226 -19.49 -13.70 -7.96
CA LEU A 226 -20.69 -13.24 -8.71
C LEU A 226 -21.71 -12.25 -8.06
N PHE A 227 -22.01 -11.05 -8.61
CA PHE A 227 -23.00 -10.76 -9.68
C PHE A 227 -23.00 -9.27 -10.14
N LEU A 228 -23.79 -8.95 -11.18
CA LEU A 228 -23.87 -7.71 -11.99
C LEU A 228 -25.01 -6.74 -11.61
N GLN A 229 -24.76 -5.43 -11.70
CA GLN A 229 -25.54 -4.43 -12.49
C GLN A 229 -25.00 -3.01 -12.25
N ALA A 230 -24.40 -2.41 -13.28
CA ALA A 230 -24.05 -0.99 -13.30
C ALA A 230 -24.63 -0.35 -14.57
N SER A 231 -25.21 0.84 -14.41
CA SER A 231 -25.80 1.61 -15.50
C SER A 231 -24.75 2.55 -16.10
N ALA A 232 -24.46 2.40 -17.39
CA ALA A 232 -23.56 3.27 -18.13
C ALA A 232 -24.07 3.50 -19.56
N SER A 233 -23.50 4.50 -20.25
CA SER A 233 -23.79 4.81 -21.65
C SER A 233 -23.28 3.73 -22.59
N GLY A 234 -24.00 3.52 -23.71
CA GLY A 234 -23.66 2.53 -24.74
C GLY A 234 -22.19 2.55 -25.15
N GLY A 235 -21.68 3.71 -25.55
CA GLY A 235 -20.32 3.83 -26.07
C GLY A 235 -19.22 3.50 -25.06
N LEU A 236 -19.41 3.81 -23.77
CA LEU A 236 -18.43 3.46 -22.73
C LEU A 236 -18.47 1.96 -22.46
N VAL A 237 -19.66 1.38 -22.32
CA VAL A 237 -19.85 -0.06 -22.08
C VAL A 237 -19.27 -0.88 -23.24
N ASP A 238 -19.51 -0.46 -24.47
CA ASP A 238 -18.98 -1.12 -25.66
C ASP A 238 -17.45 -1.05 -25.73
N TRP A 239 -16.87 0.10 -25.35
CA TRP A 239 -15.42 0.24 -25.26
C TRP A 239 -14.83 -0.70 -24.20
N VAL A 240 -15.40 -0.73 -22.99
CA VAL A 240 -14.95 -1.63 -21.90
C VAL A 240 -15.09 -3.10 -22.34
N ASN A 241 -16.26 -3.48 -22.85
CA ASN A 241 -16.55 -4.83 -23.36
C ASN A 241 -15.63 -5.27 -24.50
N ARG A 242 -15.09 -4.34 -25.29
CA ARG A 242 -14.13 -4.66 -26.36
C ARG A 242 -12.74 -4.97 -25.81
N TRP A 243 -12.26 -4.22 -24.82
CA TRP A 243 -10.86 -4.27 -24.39
C TRP A 243 -10.64 -5.13 -23.14
N PHE A 244 -11.53 -5.10 -22.17
CA PHE A 244 -11.34 -5.80 -20.90
C PHE A 244 -11.26 -7.33 -21.03
N PRO A 245 -11.93 -8.01 -21.99
CA PRO A 245 -11.69 -9.43 -22.25
C PRO A 245 -10.25 -9.79 -22.65
N THR A 246 -9.47 -8.82 -23.14
CA THR A 246 -8.04 -9.03 -23.49
C THR A 246 -7.10 -8.87 -22.30
N ILE A 247 -7.59 -8.25 -21.21
CA ILE A 247 -6.83 -7.93 -20.00
C ILE A 247 -7.13 -8.97 -18.90
N PHE A 248 -8.39 -9.36 -18.78
CA PHE A 248 -8.84 -10.34 -17.78
C PHE A 248 -8.42 -11.77 -18.16
N PRO A 249 -8.19 -12.63 -17.16
CA PRO A 249 -7.84 -14.03 -17.40
C PRO A 249 -9.01 -14.79 -18.04
N GLN A 250 -8.70 -15.79 -18.87
CA GLN A 250 -9.70 -16.61 -19.55
C GLN A 250 -10.34 -17.69 -18.65
N ARG A 251 -9.80 -17.91 -17.45
CA ARG A 251 -10.27 -18.91 -16.49
C ARG A 251 -10.20 -18.35 -15.08
N GLU A 252 -11.20 -18.71 -14.29
CA GLU A 252 -11.23 -18.39 -12.86
C GLU A 252 -10.19 -19.20 -12.09
N ASP A 253 -9.58 -18.59 -11.08
CA ASP A 253 -8.67 -19.24 -10.15
C ASP A 253 -8.79 -18.60 -8.77
N ALA A 254 -9.50 -19.29 -7.86
CA ALA A 254 -9.72 -18.85 -6.49
C ALA A 254 -8.41 -18.66 -5.70
N GLY A 255 -7.37 -19.47 -5.97
CA GLY A 255 -6.09 -19.36 -5.27
C GLY A 255 -5.33 -18.08 -5.59
N SER A 256 -5.53 -17.55 -6.81
CA SER A 256 -4.97 -16.26 -7.23
C SER A 256 -6.00 -15.12 -7.22
N GLY A 257 -7.26 -15.36 -6.84
CA GLY A 257 -8.35 -14.37 -6.91
C GLY A 257 -8.65 -13.91 -8.34
N ALA A 258 -8.27 -14.70 -9.34
CA ALA A 258 -8.46 -14.37 -10.75
C ALA A 258 -9.91 -14.65 -11.17
N VAL A 259 -10.58 -13.64 -11.71
CA VAL A 259 -11.96 -13.73 -12.21
C VAL A 259 -11.99 -13.48 -13.71
N CYS A 260 -12.87 -14.16 -14.43
CA CYS A 260 -13.12 -13.89 -15.85
C CYS A 260 -13.88 -12.57 -16.01
N TYR A 261 -13.69 -11.90 -17.15
CA TYR A 261 -14.50 -10.73 -17.48
C TYR A 261 -15.95 -11.13 -17.77
N ALA A 262 -16.90 -10.41 -17.18
CA ALA A 262 -18.32 -10.52 -17.47
C ALA A 262 -18.78 -9.29 -18.26
N HIS A 263 -19.44 -9.50 -19.40
CA HIS A 263 -19.93 -8.40 -20.24
C HIS A 263 -21.02 -7.59 -19.54
N ALA A 264 -20.87 -6.26 -19.58
CA ALA A 264 -21.88 -5.33 -19.10
C ALA A 264 -22.89 -5.01 -20.22
N GLN A 265 -24.12 -4.65 -19.85
CA GLN A 265 -25.15 -4.17 -20.77
C GLN A 265 -25.41 -2.68 -20.50
N PRO A 266 -25.36 -1.81 -21.52
CA PRO A 266 -25.65 -0.41 -21.32
C PRO A 266 -27.15 -0.22 -21.07
N VAL A 267 -27.45 0.71 -20.16
CA VAL A 267 -28.83 1.11 -19.83
C VAL A 267 -29.20 2.40 -20.55
N LEU A 268 -28.21 3.26 -20.80
CA LEU A 268 -28.39 4.53 -21.48
C LEU A 268 -28.05 4.39 -22.98
N PRO A 269 -28.81 5.07 -23.86
CA PRO A 269 -28.53 5.06 -25.30
C PRO A 269 -27.17 5.70 -25.61
N ASP A 270 -26.62 5.40 -26.78
CA ASP A 270 -25.40 6.03 -27.26
C ASP A 270 -25.54 7.55 -27.33
N THR A 271 -24.56 8.23 -26.74
CA THR A 271 -24.36 9.66 -26.90
C THR A 271 -23.54 9.91 -28.16
N ASN A 272 -23.87 10.94 -28.94
CA ASN A 272 -23.07 11.35 -30.10
C ASN A 272 -21.67 11.82 -29.66
N GLY A 273 -20.62 11.08 -30.03
CA GLY A 273 -19.22 11.40 -29.76
C GLY A 273 -18.41 10.17 -29.35
N ASP A 274 -17.08 10.28 -29.34
CA ASP A 274 -16.21 9.22 -28.82
C ASP A 274 -16.33 9.16 -27.28
N ALA A 275 -16.85 8.06 -26.76
CA ALA A 275 -17.05 7.86 -25.31
C ALA A 275 -15.73 7.79 -24.51
N VAL A 276 -14.62 7.45 -25.16
CA VAL A 276 -13.28 7.38 -24.54
C VAL A 276 -12.28 8.09 -25.44
N GLN A 277 -11.54 9.04 -24.86
CA GLN A 277 -10.48 9.79 -25.52
C GLN A 277 -9.14 9.50 -24.86
N VAL A 278 -8.07 9.37 -25.67
CA VAL A 278 -6.73 9.06 -25.19
C VAL A 278 -5.77 10.19 -25.55
N PHE A 279 -5.19 10.82 -24.53
CA PHE A 279 -4.19 11.87 -24.67
C PHE A 279 -2.79 11.28 -24.42
N ALA A 280 -2.07 10.94 -25.49
CA ALA A 280 -0.77 10.29 -25.37
C ALA A 280 0.38 11.31 -25.19
N GLN A 281 1.19 11.13 -24.14
CA GLN A 281 2.42 11.90 -23.90
C GLN A 281 3.65 10.98 -23.92
N ARG A 282 4.81 11.54 -24.29
CA ARG A 282 6.09 10.80 -24.31
C ARG A 282 6.87 11.06 -23.03
N GLY A 283 7.16 10.01 -22.27
CA GLY A 283 7.93 10.11 -21.03
C GLY A 283 7.08 10.56 -19.85
N ARG A 284 7.70 10.65 -18.67
CA ARG A 284 7.05 11.15 -17.45
C ARG A 284 7.24 12.66 -17.35
N ASP A 285 6.15 13.41 -17.39
CA ASP A 285 6.10 14.86 -17.29
C ASP A 285 4.81 15.27 -16.57
N ASP A 286 4.84 15.13 -15.25
CA ASP A 286 3.71 15.38 -14.35
C ASP A 286 3.21 16.85 -14.42
N GLU A 287 4.08 17.80 -14.81
CA GLU A 287 3.69 19.22 -15.00
C GLU A 287 2.96 19.44 -16.34
N GLY A 288 3.50 18.89 -17.43
CA GLY A 288 2.85 18.96 -18.75
C GLY A 288 1.50 18.27 -18.77
N GLU A 289 1.37 17.14 -18.09
CA GLU A 289 0.10 16.42 -17.90
C GLU A 289 -0.93 17.28 -17.16
N GLY A 290 -0.52 17.96 -16.07
CA GLY A 290 -1.37 18.90 -15.34
C GLY A 290 -1.90 20.03 -16.21
N ALA A 291 -1.09 20.57 -17.12
CA ALA A 291 -1.51 21.63 -18.04
C ALA A 291 -2.55 21.14 -19.08
N VAL A 292 -2.35 19.93 -19.63
CA VAL A 292 -3.32 19.30 -20.55
C VAL A 292 -4.64 19.04 -19.83
N LEU A 293 -4.57 18.50 -18.62
CA LEU A 293 -5.73 18.24 -17.77
C LEU A 293 -6.50 19.52 -17.45
N CYS A 294 -5.83 20.61 -17.08
CA CYS A 294 -6.48 21.91 -16.83
C CYS A 294 -7.20 22.43 -18.07
N THR A 295 -6.58 22.29 -19.25
CA THR A 295 -7.19 22.69 -20.53
C THR A 295 -8.46 21.89 -20.82
N LEU A 296 -8.42 20.57 -20.62
CA LEU A 296 -9.57 19.68 -20.79
C LEU A 296 -10.70 20.05 -19.83
N ILE A 297 -10.39 20.25 -18.55
CA ILE A 297 -11.40 20.60 -17.54
C ILE A 297 -12.05 21.95 -17.86
N GLN A 298 -11.27 22.94 -18.29
CA GLN A 298 -11.83 24.24 -18.69
C GLN A 298 -12.79 24.10 -19.87
N GLN A 299 -12.46 23.26 -20.86
CA GLN A 299 -13.38 22.98 -21.98
C GLN A 299 -14.67 22.31 -21.51
N LEU A 300 -14.57 21.29 -20.65
CA LEU A 300 -15.74 20.59 -20.10
C LEU A 300 -16.62 21.52 -19.24
N LEU A 301 -16.01 22.37 -18.42
CA LEU A 301 -16.71 23.37 -17.62
C LEU A 301 -17.43 24.44 -18.47
N GLN A 302 -16.92 24.74 -19.67
CA GLN A 302 -17.55 25.66 -20.62
C GLN A 302 -18.70 25.02 -21.42
N GLN A 303 -18.66 23.70 -21.64
CA GLN A 303 -19.68 22.98 -22.42
C GLN A 303 -20.99 22.79 -21.67
N SER A 304 -20.96 22.68 -20.34
CA SER A 304 -22.14 22.50 -19.51
C SER A 304 -21.93 23.13 -18.14
N GLU A 305 -22.98 23.68 -17.56
CA GLU A 305 -22.97 24.22 -16.18
C GLU A 305 -23.34 23.17 -15.12
N GLN A 306 -23.90 22.03 -15.53
CA GLN A 306 -24.46 21.02 -14.61
C GLN A 306 -23.64 19.73 -14.50
N GLN A 307 -22.78 19.44 -15.48
CA GLN A 307 -22.05 18.16 -15.51
C GLN A 307 -20.92 18.10 -14.47
N SER A 308 -20.83 16.96 -13.80
CA SER A 308 -19.80 16.60 -12.82
C SER A 308 -18.54 16.06 -13.49
N ILE A 309 -17.38 16.33 -12.89
CA ILE A 309 -16.07 15.92 -13.40
C ILE A 309 -15.28 15.26 -12.27
N ALA A 310 -14.85 14.01 -12.44
CA ALA A 310 -13.93 13.35 -11.53
C ALA A 310 -12.54 13.19 -12.14
N ILE A 311 -11.52 13.41 -11.31
CA ILE A 311 -10.12 13.11 -11.62
C ILE A 311 -9.71 11.97 -10.70
N LEU A 312 -9.42 10.80 -11.29
CA LEU A 312 -9.06 9.61 -10.53
C LEU A 312 -7.59 9.29 -10.74
N VAL A 313 -6.81 9.42 -9.67
CA VAL A 313 -5.38 9.07 -9.70
C VAL A 313 -5.13 7.68 -9.13
N ARG A 314 -4.05 7.05 -9.61
CA ARG A 314 -3.58 5.78 -9.05
C ARG A 314 -2.97 5.95 -7.65
N SER A 315 -2.25 7.04 -7.40
CA SER A 315 -1.47 7.24 -6.17
C SER A 315 -1.46 8.69 -5.71
N ARG A 316 -1.27 8.90 -4.40
CA ARG A 316 -1.29 10.24 -3.77
C ARG A 316 -0.17 11.19 -4.24
N PRO A 317 1.07 10.76 -4.52
CA PRO A 317 2.12 11.67 -4.99
C PRO A 317 1.75 12.40 -6.28
N HIS A 318 1.01 11.73 -7.17
CA HIS A 318 0.50 12.27 -8.42
C HIS A 318 -0.48 13.44 -8.23
N LEU A 319 -1.24 13.44 -7.12
CA LEU A 319 -2.16 14.53 -6.77
C LEU A 319 -1.44 15.86 -6.63
N ARG A 320 -0.20 15.88 -6.13
CA ARG A 320 0.48 17.13 -5.80
C ARG A 320 0.65 18.03 -7.03
N CYS A 321 1.09 17.47 -8.15
CA CYS A 321 1.28 18.20 -9.40
C CYS A 321 -0.07 18.65 -10.00
N ILE A 322 -1.06 17.75 -10.03
CA ILE A 322 -2.40 18.04 -10.57
C ILE A 322 -3.09 19.17 -9.79
N LEU A 323 -3.04 19.11 -8.45
CA LEU A 323 -3.69 20.10 -7.60
C LEU A 323 -2.99 21.46 -7.64
N ALA A 324 -1.66 21.48 -7.82
CA ALA A 324 -0.93 22.71 -8.10
C ALA A 324 -1.39 23.32 -9.43
N ALA A 325 -1.45 22.53 -10.50
CA ALA A 325 -1.90 22.99 -11.81
C ALA A 325 -3.35 23.53 -11.79
N LEU A 326 -4.28 22.85 -11.10
CA LEU A 326 -5.66 23.30 -10.95
C LEU A 326 -5.75 24.65 -10.22
N ARG A 327 -4.93 24.84 -9.17
CA ARG A 327 -4.85 26.07 -8.40
C ARG A 327 -4.31 27.23 -9.24
N ASP A 328 -3.24 26.99 -9.99
CA ASP A 328 -2.62 28.00 -10.87
C ASP A 328 -3.55 28.38 -12.02
N ALA A 329 -4.37 27.43 -12.50
CA ALA A 329 -5.41 27.66 -13.50
C ALA A 329 -6.69 28.30 -12.93
N GLY A 330 -6.79 28.51 -11.61
CA GLY A 330 -7.97 29.07 -10.94
C GLY A 330 -9.21 28.17 -10.99
N ILE A 331 -9.04 26.87 -11.23
CA ILE A 331 -10.14 25.90 -11.29
C ILE A 331 -10.54 25.52 -9.88
N ARG A 332 -11.82 25.70 -9.52
CA ARG A 332 -12.34 25.25 -8.24
C ARG A 332 -12.46 23.73 -8.26
N TYR A 333 -11.97 23.07 -7.21
CA TYR A 333 -12.06 21.63 -7.06
C TYR A 333 -12.36 21.25 -5.59
N GLN A 334 -12.96 20.07 -5.41
CA GLN A 334 -13.05 19.38 -4.14
C GLN A 334 -12.07 18.22 -4.15
N ALA A 335 -11.20 18.16 -3.16
CA ALA A 335 -10.25 17.06 -3.03
C ALA A 335 -10.20 16.59 -1.59
N GLN A 336 -10.35 15.29 -1.38
CA GLN A 336 -10.32 14.70 -0.05
C GLN A 336 -8.88 14.40 0.37
N ASN A 337 -8.50 14.76 1.60
CA ASN A 337 -7.24 14.37 2.22
C ASN A 337 -6.00 14.83 1.43
N VAL A 338 -5.93 16.12 1.12
CA VAL A 338 -4.88 16.69 0.25
C VAL A 338 -3.70 17.23 1.01
N ASP A 339 -3.96 18.15 1.94
CA ASP A 339 -2.91 18.87 2.67
C ASP A 339 -2.68 18.14 3.99
N PRO A 340 -1.51 17.50 4.20
CA PRO A 340 -1.21 16.82 5.45
C PRO A 340 -1.32 17.79 6.62
N LEU A 341 -2.00 17.38 7.69
CA LEU A 341 -2.21 18.22 8.87
C LEU A 341 -0.87 18.67 9.47
N ALA A 342 0.11 17.75 9.53
CA ALA A 342 1.48 18.00 10.00
C ALA A 342 2.20 19.15 9.27
N SER A 343 1.83 19.43 8.01
CA SER A 343 2.47 20.48 7.21
C SER A 343 1.95 21.89 7.53
N ARG A 344 0.85 22.00 8.28
CA ARG A 344 0.28 23.30 8.67
C ARG A 344 1.17 23.96 9.72
N PRO A 345 1.57 25.24 9.54
CA PRO A 345 2.45 25.92 10.48
C PRO A 345 1.96 25.89 11.94
N VAL A 346 0.66 26.17 12.16
CA VAL A 346 0.05 26.12 13.50
C VAL A 346 0.14 24.74 14.15
N ILE A 347 0.03 23.67 13.35
CA ILE A 347 0.11 22.29 13.83
C ILE A 347 1.55 21.95 14.17
N ALA A 348 2.52 22.32 13.33
CA ALA A 348 3.93 22.13 13.62
C ALA A 348 4.36 22.86 14.91
N ASP A 349 3.91 24.10 15.11
CA ASP A 349 4.20 24.88 16.31
C ASP A 349 3.55 24.25 17.57
N LEU A 350 2.31 23.73 17.46
CA LEU A 350 1.63 23.03 18.57
C LEU A 350 2.26 21.67 18.88
N VAL A 351 2.68 20.91 17.88
CA VAL A 351 3.41 19.64 18.09
C VAL A 351 4.73 19.90 18.80
N ALA A 352 5.43 20.99 18.45
CA ALA A 352 6.62 21.42 19.18
C ALA A 352 6.28 21.81 20.64
N LEU A 353 5.14 22.45 20.89
CA LEU A 353 4.65 22.72 22.25
C LEU A 353 4.40 21.43 23.04
N VAL A 354 3.71 20.46 22.46
CA VAL A 354 3.48 19.12 23.06
C VAL A 354 4.82 18.47 23.42
N ARG A 355 5.76 18.41 22.47
CA ARG A 355 7.09 17.81 22.68
C ARG A 355 7.88 18.55 23.74
N ALA A 356 7.86 19.88 23.77
CA ALA A 356 8.57 20.68 24.78
C ALA A 356 8.03 20.43 26.20
N LEU A 357 6.71 20.33 26.37
CA LEU A 357 6.07 20.07 27.66
C LEU A 357 6.33 18.63 28.16
N LEU A 358 6.38 17.67 27.25
CA LEU A 358 6.54 16.25 27.60
C LEU A 358 8.01 15.81 27.66
N HIS A 359 8.90 16.43 26.89
CA HIS A 359 10.33 16.14 26.84
C HIS A 359 11.18 17.40 27.07
N ARG A 360 11.50 17.66 28.36
CA ARG A 360 12.21 18.87 28.82
C ARG A 360 13.61 19.07 28.21
N ALA A 361 14.23 18.00 27.69
CA ALA A 361 15.54 18.04 27.05
C ALA A 361 15.47 18.21 25.51
N ASP A 362 14.29 18.34 24.91
CA ASP A 362 14.13 18.55 23.46
C ASP A 362 14.44 20.01 23.07
N HIS A 363 15.72 20.34 22.91
CA HIS A 363 16.14 21.69 22.55
C HIS A 363 15.48 22.21 21.27
N LEU A 364 15.25 21.35 20.27
CA LEU A 364 14.67 21.78 18.99
C LEU A 364 13.20 22.19 19.16
N SER A 365 12.41 21.39 19.87
CA SER A 365 11.01 21.70 20.15
C SER A 365 10.90 22.97 20.99
N TRP A 366 11.73 23.13 22.01
CA TRP A 366 11.75 24.35 22.81
C TRP A 366 12.14 25.59 22.00
N MET A 367 13.16 25.52 21.15
CA MET A 367 13.53 26.63 20.27
C MET A 367 12.41 26.97 19.28
N THR A 368 11.66 25.97 18.81
CA THR A 368 10.49 26.17 17.94
C THR A 368 9.39 26.92 18.70
N VAL A 369 9.08 26.53 19.94
CA VAL A 369 8.12 27.25 20.81
C VAL A 369 8.55 28.70 21.07
N LEU A 370 9.84 28.95 21.30
CA LEU A 370 10.37 30.31 21.45
C LEU A 370 10.29 31.13 20.15
N ARG A 371 10.40 30.47 18.99
CA ARG A 371 10.37 31.13 17.68
C ARG A 371 8.96 31.35 17.14
N ALA A 372 8.00 30.54 17.59
CA ALA A 372 6.62 30.54 17.15
C ALA A 372 5.97 31.94 17.26
N PRO A 373 4.96 32.26 16.43
CA PRO A 373 4.31 33.57 16.36
C PRO A 373 3.90 34.20 17.70
N TRP A 374 3.47 33.41 18.68
CA TRP A 374 3.07 33.88 20.01
C TRP A 374 4.23 34.41 20.87
N CYS A 375 5.46 34.03 20.55
CA CYS A 375 6.65 34.47 21.26
C CYS A 375 7.55 35.35 20.37
N GLY A 376 7.99 34.80 19.24
CA GLY A 376 8.77 35.53 18.24
C GLY A 376 10.18 35.92 18.68
N VAL A 377 10.86 35.11 19.51
CA VAL A 377 12.28 35.31 19.81
C VAL A 377 13.09 35.29 18.51
N ARG A 378 13.99 36.26 18.37
CA ARG A 378 14.76 36.45 17.14
C ARG A 378 15.92 35.46 17.07
N LEU A 379 16.38 35.17 15.85
CA LEU A 379 17.45 34.20 15.62
C LEU A 379 18.73 34.50 16.40
N ALA A 380 19.09 35.79 16.55
CA ALA A 380 20.26 36.21 17.34
C ALA A 380 20.19 35.75 18.81
N ASP A 381 19.02 35.87 19.43
CA ASP A 381 18.78 35.44 20.82
C ASP A 381 18.70 33.90 20.92
N LEU A 382 18.19 33.21 19.90
CA LEU A 382 18.18 31.75 19.85
C LEU A 382 19.60 31.15 19.74
N ILE A 383 20.48 31.79 18.95
CA ILE A 383 21.89 31.39 18.85
C ILE A 383 22.60 31.54 20.19
N PHE A 384 22.27 32.57 20.98
CA PHE A 384 22.80 32.71 22.33
C PHE A 384 22.45 31.51 23.20
N PHE A 385 21.19 31.07 23.20
CA PHE A 385 20.80 29.87 23.96
C PHE A 385 21.51 28.60 23.49
N GLN A 386 21.72 28.44 22.17
CA GLN A 386 22.46 27.31 21.63
C GLN A 386 23.94 27.30 22.06
N SER A 387 24.52 28.46 22.36
CA SER A 387 25.92 28.58 22.80
C SER A 387 26.15 28.24 24.27
N GLN A 388 25.09 28.02 25.06
CA GLN A 388 25.22 27.63 26.46
C GLN A 388 25.30 26.11 26.57
N ASP A 389 26.50 25.60 26.81
CA ASP A 389 26.74 24.16 26.97
C ASP A 389 26.18 23.63 28.30
N GLY A 390 25.55 22.45 28.24
CA GLY A 390 25.22 21.64 29.41
C GLY A 390 23.98 22.05 30.21
N SER A 391 23.24 23.08 29.80
CA SER A 391 21.97 23.49 30.43
C SER A 391 20.77 23.17 29.53
N SER A 392 19.66 22.72 30.10
CA SER A 392 18.40 22.54 29.36
C SER A 392 17.77 23.90 29.02
N MET A 393 16.92 23.94 27.99
CA MET A 393 16.23 25.19 27.63
C MET A 393 15.35 25.71 28.77
N LEU A 394 14.74 24.81 29.54
CA LEU A 394 13.92 25.18 30.70
C LEU A 394 14.72 25.90 31.79
N GLU A 395 15.94 25.43 32.09
CA GLU A 395 16.83 26.09 33.05
C GLU A 395 17.25 27.47 32.55
N MET A 396 17.63 27.55 31.27
CA MET A 396 18.05 28.81 30.65
C MET A 396 16.94 29.86 30.61
N ILE A 397 15.70 29.49 30.28
CA ILE A 397 14.58 30.45 30.31
C ILE A 397 14.17 30.84 31.72
N SER A 398 14.54 30.05 32.74
CA SER A 398 14.23 30.30 34.15
C SER A 398 15.32 31.11 34.87
N ASP A 399 16.53 31.18 34.32
CA ASP A 399 17.66 31.93 34.88
C ASP A 399 17.63 33.41 34.44
N ASP A 400 17.32 34.31 35.39
CA ASP A 400 17.28 35.75 35.14
C ASP A 400 18.64 36.37 34.80
N ALA A 401 19.75 35.78 35.26
CA ALA A 401 21.09 36.25 34.93
C ALA A 401 21.47 35.89 33.48
N LEU A 402 21.02 34.74 32.98
CA LEU A 402 21.14 34.39 31.57
C LEU A 402 20.20 35.24 30.70
N LEU A 403 18.96 35.44 31.11
CA LEU A 403 18.03 36.29 30.35
C LEU A 403 18.55 37.72 30.21
N ALA A 404 19.21 38.28 31.25
CA ALA A 404 19.77 39.62 31.19
C ALA A 404 20.81 39.83 30.06
N GLN A 405 21.36 38.75 29.49
CA GLN A 405 22.31 38.79 28.38
C GLN A 405 21.64 38.79 27.00
N LEU A 406 20.34 38.51 26.92
CA LEU A 406 19.57 38.61 25.68
C LEU A 406 19.30 40.06 25.30
N SER A 407 18.88 40.28 24.06
CA SER A 407 18.33 41.56 23.65
C SER A 407 17.13 41.97 24.51
N GLU A 408 16.89 43.28 24.68
CA GLU A 408 15.74 43.79 25.46
C GLU A 408 14.41 43.18 24.97
N GLY A 409 14.25 43.04 23.65
CA GLY A 409 13.10 42.38 23.06
C GLY A 409 13.06 40.86 23.30
N GLY A 410 14.21 40.19 23.37
CA GLY A 410 14.32 38.78 23.74
C GLY A 410 13.90 38.54 25.20
N GLN A 411 14.36 39.40 26.11
CA GLN A 411 14.00 39.36 27.53
C GLN A 411 12.50 39.47 27.75
N LEU A 412 11.85 40.45 27.12
CA LEU A 412 10.40 40.67 27.26
C LEU A 412 9.60 39.46 26.77
N ARG A 413 9.98 38.90 25.62
CA ARG A 413 9.30 37.72 25.03
C ARG A 413 9.47 36.48 25.88
N VAL A 414 10.70 36.17 26.31
CA VAL A 414 10.98 34.98 27.13
C VAL A 414 10.33 35.08 28.52
N ARG A 415 10.23 36.29 29.09
CA ARG A 415 9.50 36.47 30.36
C ARG A 415 8.00 36.27 30.20
N ALA A 416 7.40 36.70 29.08
CA ALA A 416 5.97 36.58 28.84
C ALA A 416 5.49 35.11 28.75
N LEU A 417 6.32 34.21 28.21
CA LEU A 417 6.00 32.77 28.08
C LEU A 417 6.39 31.93 29.29
N ARG A 418 7.25 32.44 30.18
CA ARG A 418 7.81 31.66 31.30
C ARG A 418 6.70 31.12 32.20
N GLU A 419 5.81 31.98 32.68
CA GLU A 419 4.73 31.60 33.59
C GLU A 419 3.76 30.56 32.98
N PRO A 420 3.18 30.77 31.78
CA PRO A 420 2.32 29.76 31.15
C PRO A 420 2.98 28.39 31.01
N LEU A 421 4.24 28.34 30.59
CA LEU A 421 4.95 27.07 30.37
C LEU A 421 5.30 26.36 31.67
N LEU A 422 5.71 27.10 32.72
CA LEU A 422 5.98 26.50 34.02
C LEU A 422 4.70 25.95 34.66
N GLN A 423 3.59 26.67 34.55
CA GLN A 423 2.29 26.19 35.04
C GLN A 423 1.86 24.91 34.33
N ALA A 424 1.99 24.86 33.00
CA ALA A 424 1.70 23.66 32.22
C ALA A 424 2.55 22.45 32.67
N LEU A 425 3.85 22.65 32.88
CA LEU A 425 4.76 21.60 33.34
C LEU A 425 4.42 21.07 34.74
N GLU A 426 3.78 21.88 35.59
CA GLU A 426 3.27 21.47 36.91
C GLU A 426 1.96 20.70 36.84
N GLN A 427 1.16 20.91 35.78
CA GLN A 427 -0.11 20.22 35.55
C GLN A 427 0.03 18.88 34.81
N ARG A 428 1.23 18.56 34.31
CA ARG A 428 1.51 17.25 33.68
C ARG A 428 1.11 16.11 34.62
N GLY A 429 0.30 15.18 34.09
CA GLY A 429 -0.23 14.05 34.86
C GLY A 429 -1.34 14.39 35.86
N ARG A 430 -1.81 15.64 35.91
CA ARG A 430 -2.91 16.10 36.78
C ARG A 430 -4.17 16.47 36.03
N CYS A 431 -4.05 16.77 34.75
CA CYS A 431 -5.16 17.01 33.83
C CYS A 431 -4.90 16.23 32.51
N PRO A 432 -5.94 16.02 31.68
CA PRO A 432 -5.80 15.45 30.35
C PRO A 432 -4.79 16.20 29.50
N LEU A 433 -4.08 15.47 28.62
CA LEU A 433 -3.02 16.05 27.79
C LEU A 433 -3.53 17.18 26.89
N ARG A 434 -4.71 17.00 26.28
CA ARG A 434 -5.36 18.03 25.46
C ARG A 434 -5.56 19.31 26.25
N GLU A 435 -6.16 19.21 27.43
CA GLU A 435 -6.50 20.36 28.29
C GLU A 435 -5.24 21.15 28.65
N MET A 436 -4.18 20.45 29.09
CA MET A 436 -2.89 21.07 29.39
C MET A 436 -2.33 21.86 28.20
N VAL A 437 -2.33 21.26 27.00
CA VAL A 437 -1.76 21.88 25.80
C VAL A 437 -2.63 23.04 25.31
N GLU A 438 -3.94 22.86 25.30
CA GLU A 438 -4.92 23.87 24.87
C GLU A 438 -4.89 25.10 25.80
N GLU A 439 -4.90 24.90 27.11
CA GLU A 439 -4.79 26.00 28.09
C GLU A 439 -3.46 26.74 27.97
N THR A 440 -2.36 26.02 27.77
CA THR A 440 -1.04 26.65 27.56
C THR A 440 -1.05 27.50 26.29
N TRP A 441 -1.60 26.99 25.20
CA TRP A 441 -1.67 27.71 23.94
C TRP A 441 -2.56 28.97 24.04
N LEU A 442 -3.68 28.87 24.77
CA LEU A 442 -4.55 30.02 25.07
C LEU A 442 -3.85 31.06 25.93
N ALA A 443 -3.15 30.65 26.99
CA ALA A 443 -2.40 31.54 27.88
C ALA A 443 -1.27 32.28 27.14
N LEU A 444 -0.69 31.66 26.11
CA LEU A 444 0.29 32.26 25.21
C LEU A 444 -0.34 33.17 24.14
N GLN A 445 -1.68 33.35 24.12
CA GLN A 445 -2.41 34.08 23.07
C GLN A 445 -2.17 33.50 21.68
N GLY A 446 -1.97 32.18 21.62
CA GLY A 446 -1.70 31.44 20.40
C GLY A 446 -2.74 31.63 19.29
N PRO A 447 -4.05 31.52 19.55
CA PRO A 447 -5.08 31.69 18.52
C PRO A 447 -5.06 33.04 17.82
N ASP A 448 -4.69 34.12 18.53
CA ASP A 448 -4.64 35.48 17.98
C ASP A 448 -3.49 35.66 16.97
N CYS A 449 -2.53 34.73 16.97
CA CYS A 449 -1.35 34.77 16.11
C CYS A 449 -1.55 34.08 14.74
N TYR A 450 -2.66 33.35 14.55
CA TYR A 450 -2.96 32.63 13.31
C TYR A 450 -4.29 33.08 12.71
N ASN A 451 -4.50 32.79 11.43
CA ASN A 451 -5.78 33.06 10.79
C ASN A 451 -6.85 32.06 11.28
N LYS A 452 -8.13 32.46 11.24
CA LYS A 452 -9.25 31.62 11.70
C LYS A 452 -9.36 30.27 10.96
N ALA A 453 -8.91 30.20 9.71
CA ALA A 453 -8.91 28.96 8.94
C ALA A 453 -7.90 27.95 9.51
N ALA A 454 -6.71 28.39 9.89
CA ALA A 454 -5.69 27.56 10.52
C ALA A 454 -6.13 27.05 11.90
N CYS A 455 -6.90 27.84 12.66
CA CYS A 455 -7.44 27.38 13.95
C CYS A 455 -8.45 26.23 13.82
N ARG A 456 -9.11 26.04 12.66
CA ARG A 456 -10.04 24.90 12.46
C ARG A 456 -9.30 23.57 12.40
N ASP A 457 -8.07 23.57 11.91
CA ASP A 457 -7.21 22.39 11.84
C ASP A 457 -6.74 21.94 13.23
N VAL A 458 -6.66 22.87 14.19
CA VAL A 458 -6.17 22.60 15.55
C VAL A 458 -7.07 21.61 16.30
N GLU A 459 -8.38 21.65 16.08
CA GLU A 459 -9.31 20.72 16.73
C GLU A 459 -8.98 19.25 16.37
N GLN A 460 -8.51 18.98 15.15
CA GLN A 460 -8.10 17.62 14.78
C GLN A 460 -6.87 17.15 15.56
N LEU A 461 -5.91 18.05 15.83
CA LEU A 461 -4.78 17.74 16.69
C LEU A 461 -5.24 17.50 18.13
N PHE A 462 -6.17 18.31 18.65
CA PHE A 462 -6.68 18.13 20.01
C PHE A 462 -7.45 16.82 20.19
N LEU A 463 -8.27 16.43 19.21
CA LEU A 463 -8.91 15.10 19.20
C LEU A 463 -7.88 13.97 19.11
N LEU A 464 -6.77 14.17 18.40
CA LEU A 464 -5.67 13.21 18.37
C LEU A 464 -4.98 13.12 19.74
N LEU A 465 -4.75 14.25 20.43
CA LEU A 465 -4.19 14.25 21.77
C LEU A 465 -5.12 13.55 22.77
N ASP A 466 -6.44 13.74 22.69
CA ASP A 466 -7.42 12.99 23.50
C ASP A 466 -7.32 11.48 23.26
N LYS A 467 -7.20 11.08 21.98
CA LYS A 467 -7.07 9.66 21.59
C LYS A 467 -5.78 9.03 22.14
N LEU A 468 -4.69 9.80 22.14
CA LEU A 468 -3.36 9.32 22.54
C LEU A 468 -3.06 9.54 24.03
N ASP A 469 -3.91 10.25 24.75
CA ASP A 469 -3.70 10.58 26.15
C ASP A 469 -3.60 9.32 27.01
N CYS A 470 -2.53 9.23 27.77
CA CYS A 470 -2.30 8.19 28.77
C CYS A 470 -2.05 8.83 30.14
N GLY A 471 -3.11 9.41 30.71
CA GLY A 471 -3.10 9.97 32.06
C GLY A 471 -2.36 11.31 32.14
N GLY A 472 -2.56 12.20 31.17
CA GLY A 472 -1.90 13.50 31.07
C GLY A 472 -0.50 13.43 30.46
N ASP A 473 -0.23 12.42 29.64
CA ASP A 473 1.06 12.14 29.01
C ASP A 473 0.90 11.37 27.68
N LEU A 474 1.99 11.21 26.93
CA LEU A 474 2.06 10.36 25.73
C LEU A 474 2.91 9.12 26.00
N LEU A 475 2.45 7.97 25.49
CA LEU A 475 3.23 6.72 25.53
C LEU A 475 4.43 6.75 24.58
N SER A 476 4.29 7.37 23.41
CA SER A 476 5.32 7.42 22.35
C SER A 476 5.09 8.63 21.44
N PHE A 477 6.18 9.34 21.12
CA PHE A 477 6.14 10.40 20.11
C PHE A 477 6.06 9.85 18.69
N GLU A 478 6.61 8.65 18.46
CA GLU A 478 6.50 7.95 17.19
C GLU A 478 5.04 7.67 16.84
N GLN A 479 4.23 7.25 17.82
CA GLN A 479 2.79 7.05 17.63
C GLN A 479 2.06 8.36 17.30
N LEU A 480 2.46 9.47 17.93
CA LEU A 480 1.92 10.80 17.60
C LEU A 480 2.24 11.17 16.14
N ASP A 481 3.48 10.97 15.70
CA ASP A 481 3.90 11.27 14.33
C ASP A 481 3.17 10.40 13.30
N GLU A 482 3.09 9.08 13.54
CA GLU A 482 2.41 8.13 12.65
C GLU A 482 0.92 8.45 12.47
N GLU A 483 0.21 8.74 13.56
CA GLU A 483 -1.21 9.08 13.52
C GLU A 483 -1.43 10.47 12.90
N LEU A 484 -0.57 11.45 13.20
CA LEU A 484 -0.64 12.80 12.65
C LEU A 484 -0.40 12.81 11.13
N ASP A 485 0.53 11.98 10.63
CA ASP A 485 0.77 11.79 9.20
C ASP A 485 -0.45 11.22 8.46
N GLY A 486 -1.36 10.56 9.19
CA GLY A 486 -2.65 10.08 8.71
C GLY A 486 -3.74 11.15 8.65
N LEU A 487 -3.54 12.32 9.25
CA LEU A 487 -4.53 13.41 9.33
C LEU A 487 -4.31 14.46 8.24
N PHE A 488 -5.40 15.13 7.86
CA PHE A 488 -5.43 16.08 6.76
C PHE A 488 -6.24 17.31 7.12
N SER A 489 -5.75 18.47 6.69
CA SER A 489 -6.41 19.74 6.96
C SER A 489 -7.86 19.77 6.47
N VAL A 490 -8.70 20.41 7.27
CA VAL A 490 -10.07 20.80 6.93
C VAL A 490 -10.00 21.97 5.96
N ASN A 491 -9.64 21.71 4.70
CA ASN A 491 -9.84 22.71 3.65
C ASN A 491 -11.35 23.02 3.57
N GLU A 492 -11.68 24.29 3.26
CA GLU A 492 -13.01 24.66 2.77
C GLU A 492 -13.23 23.93 1.44
N THR A 493 -13.64 22.67 1.55
CA THR A 493 -14.30 21.98 0.47
C THR A 493 -15.60 22.72 0.30
N LEU A 494 -15.65 23.51 -0.77
CA LEU A 494 -16.88 24.05 -1.30
C LEU A 494 -17.80 22.85 -1.52
N ASN A 495 -18.65 22.54 -0.54
CA ASN A 495 -19.80 21.69 -0.75
C ASN A 495 -20.48 22.27 -2.00
N ASP A 496 -20.65 21.44 -3.04
CA ASP A 496 -21.14 21.81 -4.38
C ASP A 496 -20.07 22.16 -5.46
N CYS A 497 -18.85 21.65 -5.33
CA CYS A 497 -17.84 21.78 -6.39
C CYS A 497 -17.97 20.69 -7.48
N ARG A 498 -18.07 21.11 -8.75
CA ARG A 498 -18.25 20.21 -9.91
C ARG A 498 -17.04 19.34 -10.23
N VAL A 499 -15.84 19.78 -9.89
CA VAL A 499 -14.60 19.03 -10.11
C VAL A 499 -14.21 18.35 -8.81
N GLN A 500 -14.14 17.02 -8.82
CA GLN A 500 -13.73 16.21 -7.68
C GLN A 500 -12.43 15.47 -7.98
N VAL A 501 -11.49 15.49 -7.03
CA VAL A 501 -10.19 14.82 -7.14
C VAL A 501 -10.08 13.75 -6.06
N MET A 502 -9.87 12.51 -6.48
CA MET A 502 -9.81 11.36 -5.56
C MET A 502 -8.93 10.23 -6.11
N THR A 503 -8.65 9.24 -5.27
CA THR A 503 -8.01 7.99 -5.71
C THR A 503 -9.03 7.05 -6.32
N ILE A 504 -8.62 6.17 -7.24
CA ILE A 504 -9.49 5.15 -7.85
C ILE A 504 -10.23 4.31 -6.79
N HIS A 505 -9.59 4.04 -5.65
CA HIS A 505 -10.25 3.30 -4.55
C HIS A 505 -11.44 4.05 -3.94
N LYS A 506 -11.36 5.39 -3.87
CA LYS A 506 -12.40 6.22 -3.28
C LYS A 506 -13.56 6.53 -4.24
N SER A 507 -13.40 6.28 -5.55
CA SER A 507 -14.47 6.45 -6.53
C SER A 507 -15.43 5.27 -6.60
N LYS A 508 -15.15 4.19 -5.86
CA LYS A 508 -16.02 3.02 -5.84
C LYS A 508 -17.41 3.40 -5.31
N GLY A 509 -18.45 3.02 -6.05
CA GLY A 509 -19.84 3.38 -5.76
C GLY A 509 -20.24 4.81 -6.12
N LEU A 510 -19.35 5.60 -6.74
CA LEU A 510 -19.64 6.96 -7.21
C LEU A 510 -19.76 7.01 -8.74
N GLU A 511 -20.59 7.91 -9.23
CA GLU A 511 -20.81 8.15 -10.66
C GLU A 511 -20.57 9.63 -11.02
N PHE A 512 -20.05 9.84 -12.24
CA PHE A 512 -19.71 11.17 -12.76
C PHE A 512 -20.01 11.24 -14.26
N ASP A 513 -20.37 12.43 -14.75
CA ASP A 513 -20.60 12.65 -16.19
C ASP A 513 -19.31 12.54 -17.00
N HIS A 514 -18.20 13.03 -16.43
CA HIS A 514 -16.86 12.96 -17.02
C HIS A 514 -15.86 12.37 -16.03
N VAL A 515 -15.08 11.39 -16.46
CA VAL A 515 -14.01 10.78 -15.66
C VAL A 515 -12.68 10.95 -16.40
N ILE A 516 -11.72 11.58 -15.73
CA ILE A 516 -10.35 11.78 -16.22
C ILE A 516 -9.42 10.84 -15.46
N LEU A 517 -8.70 10.00 -16.20
CA LEU A 517 -7.67 9.08 -15.70
C LEU A 517 -6.31 9.61 -16.19
N PRO A 518 -5.53 10.31 -15.35
CA PRO A 518 -4.18 10.77 -15.69
C PRO A 518 -3.18 9.62 -15.67
#